data_AF-A0A349FGZ0-F1
#
_entry.id   AF-A0A349FGZ0-F1
#
_cell.length_a   1.000
_cell.length_b   1.000
_cell.length_c   1.000
_cell.angle_alpha   90.00
_cell.angle_beta   90.00
_cell.angle_gamma   90.00
#
_symmetry.space_group_name_H-M   'P 1'
#
loop_
_entity.id
_entity.type
_entity.pdbx_description
1 polymer ?
#
loop_
_entity_poly.entity_id
_entity_poly.type
_entity_poly.pdbx_seq_one_letter_code
_entity_poly.pdbx_strand_id
1 'polypeptide(L)'
;MKHLTISLIAMVISAGSFATESKPATQATIDANQSLYKTLPFDDVKDFERAQKGFIAKQDVVTITNDQGDVVWDLEEYKKFITQDAKAPDSVNPSLWRNAQLNVINGLFKVTDGIYQVRGYDLTNITFVEGKTGWIVFDPLISQETAKAALEFINAELGERPVSAVIYSHSHIDHFGGVRGIVDEADVLAGKVQIIASHGFTEHAVSENVIAGNAMGRRAIYMYGALLPRNAQ
;
A
#
# COMPACT_ATOMS: atom_id res chain seq x y z
N MET A 1 71.08 -22.04 16.75
CA MET A 1 70.40 -20.97 15.99
C MET A 1 68.93 -21.35 15.91
N LYS A 2 68.04 -20.59 16.55
CA LYS A 2 66.58 -20.84 16.57
C LYS A 2 65.95 -20.11 15.39
N HIS A 3 65.29 -20.83 14.49
CA HIS A 3 64.53 -20.22 13.39
C HIS A 3 63.16 -19.76 13.92
N LEU A 4 62.90 -18.46 13.77
CA LEU A 4 61.67 -17.78 14.15
C LEU A 4 60.74 -17.75 12.94
N THR A 5 59.65 -18.52 12.98
CA THR A 5 58.63 -18.53 11.92
C THR A 5 57.67 -17.36 12.16
N ILE A 6 57.74 -16.32 11.33
CA ILE A 6 56.80 -15.20 11.33
C ILE A 6 55.56 -15.63 10.53
N SER A 7 54.42 -15.78 11.20
CA SER A 7 53.13 -15.95 10.53
C SER A 7 52.59 -14.59 10.10
N LEU A 8 52.40 -14.41 8.79
CA LEU A 8 51.78 -13.23 8.20
C LEU A 8 50.25 -13.39 8.31
N ILE A 9 49.60 -12.58 9.15
CA ILE A 9 48.13 -12.49 9.19
C ILE A 9 47.69 -11.65 7.99
N ALA A 10 47.07 -12.28 6.99
CA ALA A 10 46.42 -11.58 5.90
C ALA A 10 45.10 -10.99 6.40
N MET A 11 45.08 -9.68 6.63
CA MET A 11 43.87 -8.92 6.94
C MET A 11 43.09 -8.74 5.64
N VAL A 12 42.01 -9.50 5.47
CA VAL A 12 41.08 -9.32 4.35
C VAL A 12 40.27 -8.06 4.62
N ILE A 13 40.63 -6.97 3.94
CA ILE A 13 39.81 -5.76 3.88
C ILE A 13 38.65 -6.07 2.94
N SER A 14 37.48 -6.42 3.49
CA SER A 14 36.24 -6.37 2.72
C SER A 14 35.96 -4.92 2.36
N ALA A 15 36.29 -4.52 1.13
CA ALA A 15 35.75 -3.30 0.55
C ALA A 15 34.23 -3.47 0.45
N GLY A 16 33.49 -2.73 1.28
CA GLY A 16 32.05 -2.65 1.17
C GLY A 16 31.68 -2.24 -0.25
N SER A 17 30.80 -3.01 -0.88
CA SER A 17 30.21 -2.64 -2.16
C SER A 17 29.32 -1.43 -1.89
N PHE A 18 29.83 -0.22 -2.15
CA PHE A 18 29.00 0.98 -2.15
C PHE A 18 27.97 0.82 -3.26
N ALA A 19 26.69 0.94 -2.91
CA ALA A 19 25.63 1.02 -3.91
C ALA A 19 25.95 2.20 -4.84
N THR A 20 26.29 1.91 -6.09
CA THR A 20 26.55 2.93 -7.09
C THR A 20 25.27 3.75 -7.30
N GLU A 21 25.36 5.08 -7.30
CA GLU A 21 24.22 5.95 -7.60
C GLU A 21 23.52 5.55 -8.89
N SER A 22 22.19 5.76 -8.96
CA SER A 22 21.40 5.50 -10.16
C SER A 22 21.95 6.29 -11.34
N LYS A 23 21.85 5.71 -12.54
CA LYS A 23 22.36 6.32 -13.78
C LYS A 23 21.20 6.98 -14.51
N PRO A 24 21.43 8.08 -15.25
CA PRO A 24 20.39 8.67 -16.09
C PRO A 24 19.84 7.66 -17.12
N ALA A 25 18.60 7.87 -17.56
CA ALA A 25 18.01 7.10 -18.64
C ALA A 25 18.86 7.23 -19.92
N THR A 26 19.15 6.10 -20.56
CA THR A 26 19.87 6.10 -21.84
C THR A 26 18.96 6.59 -22.96
N GLN A 27 19.54 7.02 -24.10
CA GLN A 27 18.73 7.39 -25.27
C GLN A 27 17.79 6.26 -25.70
N ALA A 28 18.24 5.00 -25.64
CA ALA A 28 17.40 3.85 -25.97
C ALA A 28 16.19 3.72 -25.01
N THR A 29 16.38 3.98 -23.72
CA THR A 29 15.30 4.00 -22.72
C THR A 29 14.33 5.14 -22.98
N ILE A 30 14.85 6.34 -23.27
CA ILE A 30 14.03 7.52 -23.60
C ILE A 30 13.18 7.24 -24.83
N ASP A 31 13.78 6.73 -25.91
CA ASP A 31 13.07 6.43 -27.16
C ASP A 31 11.98 5.36 -26.95
N ALA A 32 12.27 4.33 -26.14
CA ALA A 32 11.28 3.33 -25.75
C ALA A 32 10.10 3.95 -24.98
N ASN A 33 10.37 4.81 -24.01
CA ASN A 33 9.32 5.54 -23.27
C ASN A 33 8.54 6.49 -24.18
N GLN A 34 9.21 7.26 -25.05
CA GLN A 34 8.55 8.18 -25.99
C GLN A 34 7.67 7.46 -27.02
N SER A 35 8.01 6.23 -27.39
CA SER A 35 7.20 5.42 -28.31
C SER A 35 5.80 5.14 -27.77
N LEU A 36 5.65 4.99 -26.44
CA LEU A 36 4.36 4.69 -25.81
C LEU A 36 3.35 5.83 -25.93
N TYR A 37 3.80 7.09 -25.96
CA TYR A 37 2.91 8.23 -26.20
C TYR A 37 2.26 8.22 -27.59
N LYS A 38 2.82 7.45 -28.54
CA LYS A 38 2.27 7.29 -29.89
C LYS A 38 1.34 6.08 -30.01
N THR A 39 1.42 5.13 -29.09
CA THR A 39 0.69 3.85 -29.18
C THR A 39 -0.44 3.71 -28.16
N LEU A 40 -0.40 4.46 -27.06
CA LEU A 40 -1.42 4.43 -26.01
C LEU A 40 -2.27 5.72 -26.00
N PRO A 41 -3.56 5.63 -25.64
CA PRO A 41 -4.48 6.77 -25.64
C PRO A 41 -4.31 7.64 -24.38
N PHE A 42 -3.21 8.40 -24.29
CA PHE A 42 -2.93 9.28 -23.15
C PHE A 42 -3.89 10.48 -23.03
N ASP A 43 -4.61 10.79 -24.11
CA ASP A 43 -5.68 11.79 -24.15
C ASP A 43 -6.99 11.29 -23.52
N ASP A 44 -7.16 9.97 -23.31
CA ASP A 44 -8.27 9.43 -22.52
C ASP A 44 -8.01 9.63 -21.01
N VAL A 45 -8.62 10.68 -20.47
CA VAL A 45 -8.51 11.06 -19.06
C VAL A 45 -9.66 10.55 -18.18
N LYS A 46 -10.54 9.67 -18.68
CA LYS A 46 -11.72 9.19 -17.93
C LYS A 46 -11.38 8.52 -16.61
N ASP A 47 -10.21 7.89 -16.50
CA ASP A 47 -9.79 7.28 -15.23
C ASP A 47 -9.53 8.33 -14.14
N PHE A 48 -9.03 9.51 -14.51
CA PHE A 48 -8.85 10.62 -13.57
C PHE A 48 -10.21 11.16 -13.10
N GLU A 49 -11.17 11.27 -14.02
CA GLU A 49 -12.55 11.66 -13.68
C GLU A 49 -13.19 10.62 -12.73
N ARG A 50 -13.03 9.33 -13.02
CA ARG A 50 -13.56 8.23 -12.20
C ARG A 50 -12.88 8.15 -10.84
N ALA A 51 -11.56 8.34 -10.79
CA ALA A 51 -10.83 8.37 -9.53
C ALA A 51 -11.33 9.52 -8.63
N GLN A 52 -11.69 10.67 -9.19
CA GLN A 52 -12.22 11.79 -8.41
C GLN A 52 -13.73 11.70 -8.13
N LYS A 53 -14.46 10.84 -8.85
CA LYS A 53 -15.92 10.73 -8.72
C LYS A 53 -16.32 10.37 -7.30
N GLY A 54 -17.25 11.15 -6.75
CA GLY A 54 -17.81 10.93 -5.42
C GLY A 54 -16.89 11.35 -4.28
N PHE A 55 -15.82 12.11 -4.55
CA PHE A 55 -14.98 12.70 -3.50
C PHE A 55 -15.82 13.43 -2.44
N ILE A 56 -15.57 13.11 -1.17
CA ILE A 56 -16.19 13.76 0.01
C ILE A 56 -15.16 14.65 0.69
N ALA A 57 -14.06 14.05 1.14
CA ALA A 57 -13.06 14.71 1.95
C ALA A 57 -11.69 14.03 1.80
N LYS A 58 -10.63 14.74 2.19
CA LYS A 58 -9.28 14.18 2.36
C LYS A 58 -8.64 14.82 3.58
N GLN A 59 -7.75 14.07 4.24
CA GLN A 59 -6.83 14.64 5.21
C GLN A 59 -5.71 15.41 4.49
N ASP A 60 -5.20 16.46 5.13
CA ASP A 60 -4.08 17.25 4.61
C ASP A 60 -2.79 16.43 4.52
N VAL A 61 -2.57 15.55 5.51
CA VAL A 61 -1.41 14.67 5.61
C VAL A 61 -1.91 13.24 5.80
N VAL A 62 -1.39 12.30 5.00
CA VAL A 62 -1.66 10.87 5.15
C VAL A 62 -0.37 10.15 5.51
N THR A 63 0.06 10.37 6.75
CA THR A 63 1.12 9.63 7.44
C THR A 63 0.51 9.00 8.68
N ILE A 64 0.55 7.68 8.76
CA ILE A 64 -0.07 6.88 9.82
C ILE A 64 1.05 6.23 10.61
N THR A 65 1.03 6.38 11.93
CA THR A 65 2.04 5.85 12.85
C THR A 65 1.44 4.83 13.82
N ASN A 66 2.27 3.95 14.35
CA ASN A 66 1.92 3.11 15.50
C ASN A 66 2.03 3.90 16.82
N ASP A 67 1.66 3.25 17.94
CA ASP A 67 1.71 3.85 19.28
C ASP A 67 3.14 4.19 19.75
N GLN A 68 4.17 3.64 19.10
CA GLN A 68 5.58 3.93 19.37
C GLN A 68 6.10 5.11 18.53
N GLY A 69 5.29 5.62 17.60
CA GLY A 69 5.65 6.70 16.68
C GLY A 69 6.36 6.24 15.40
N ASP A 70 6.48 4.93 15.17
CA ASP A 70 7.02 4.42 13.92
C ASP A 70 6.01 4.61 12.78
N VAL A 71 6.50 4.98 11.60
CA VAL A 71 5.67 5.17 10.41
C VAL A 71 5.21 3.80 9.87
N VAL A 72 3.90 3.59 9.83
CA VAL A 72 3.24 2.41 9.24
C VAL A 72 2.88 2.65 7.78
N TRP A 73 2.37 3.84 7.47
CA TRP A 73 2.04 4.27 6.11
C TRP A 73 2.41 5.74 5.91
N ASP A 74 2.96 6.08 4.75
CA ASP A 74 3.30 7.45 4.40
C ASP A 74 3.11 7.69 2.91
N LEU A 75 1.94 8.24 2.57
CA LEU A 75 1.63 8.62 1.20
C LEU A 75 2.38 9.90 0.78
N GLU A 76 2.80 10.73 1.74
CA GLU A 76 3.43 12.02 1.46
C GLU A 76 4.80 11.83 0.78
N GLU A 77 5.53 10.76 1.13
CA GLU A 77 6.77 10.40 0.42
C GLU A 77 6.57 10.20 -1.09
N TYR A 78 5.42 9.71 -1.52
CA TYR A 78 5.10 9.53 -2.95
C TYR A 78 4.67 10.85 -3.61
N LYS A 79 3.90 11.68 -2.89
CA LYS A 79 3.44 12.99 -3.39
C LYS A 79 4.58 13.98 -3.64
N LYS A 80 5.74 13.80 -2.99
CA LYS A 80 6.94 14.64 -3.20
C LYS A 80 7.41 14.66 -4.65
N PHE A 81 7.20 13.58 -5.40
CA PHE A 81 7.68 13.47 -6.78
C PHE A 81 6.59 13.10 -7.78
N ILE A 82 5.54 12.38 -7.37
CA ILE A 82 4.39 12.08 -8.23
C ILE A 82 3.40 13.24 -8.19
N THR A 83 3.55 14.15 -9.14
CA THR A 83 2.67 15.31 -9.30
C THR A 83 1.62 15.06 -10.38
N GLN A 84 0.40 15.54 -10.16
CA GLN A 84 -0.68 15.48 -11.16
C GLN A 84 -0.31 16.32 -12.39
N ASP A 85 -0.78 15.90 -13.56
CA ASP A 85 -0.58 16.56 -14.86
C ASP A 85 0.87 16.76 -15.33
N ALA A 86 1.85 16.26 -14.57
CA ALA A 86 3.25 16.29 -14.95
C ALA A 86 3.59 15.17 -15.95
N LYS A 87 4.46 15.49 -16.91
CA LYS A 87 5.06 14.49 -17.80
C LYS A 87 5.89 13.50 -16.98
N ALA A 88 5.86 12.24 -17.37
CA ALA A 88 6.69 11.21 -16.76
C ALA A 88 8.19 11.56 -16.89
N PRO A 89 8.98 11.36 -15.83
CA PRO A 89 10.45 11.40 -15.92
C PRO A 89 10.95 10.42 -16.98
N ASP A 90 12.07 10.74 -17.63
CA ASP A 90 12.65 9.89 -18.69
C ASP A 90 13.07 8.48 -18.19
N SER A 91 13.32 8.34 -16.88
CA SER A 91 13.61 7.10 -16.17
C SER A 91 12.36 6.26 -15.84
N VAL A 92 11.15 6.80 -16.03
CA VAL A 92 9.90 6.13 -15.65
C VAL A 92 9.05 5.86 -16.89
N ASN A 93 8.52 4.65 -16.98
CA ASN A 93 7.56 4.31 -18.04
C ASN A 93 6.33 5.24 -17.95
N PRO A 94 5.92 5.92 -19.04
CA PRO A 94 4.83 6.91 -18.97
C PRO A 94 3.46 6.32 -18.65
N SER A 95 3.20 5.05 -19.00
CA SER A 95 1.96 4.36 -18.60
C SER A 95 1.96 4.06 -17.09
N LEU A 96 3.12 3.65 -16.54
CA LEU A 96 3.28 3.45 -15.10
C LEU A 96 3.13 4.78 -14.35
N TRP A 97 3.68 5.87 -14.90
CA TRP A 97 3.54 7.20 -14.31
C TRP A 97 2.08 7.65 -14.23
N ARG A 98 1.30 7.48 -15.30
CA ARG A 98 -0.16 7.74 -15.29
C ARG A 98 -0.85 6.92 -14.20
N ASN A 99 -0.49 5.64 -14.04
CA ASN A 99 -1.06 4.78 -12.99
C ASN A 99 -0.65 5.25 -11.58
N ALA A 100 0.59 5.71 -11.40
CA ALA A 100 1.06 6.26 -10.15
C ALA A 100 0.31 7.57 -9.80
N GLN A 101 0.08 8.45 -10.77
CA GLN A 101 -0.73 9.65 -10.61
C GLN A 101 -2.17 9.31 -10.21
N LEU A 102 -2.78 8.28 -10.78
CA LEU A 102 -4.10 7.81 -10.37
C LEU A 102 -4.11 7.27 -8.94
N ASN A 103 -3.11 6.50 -8.55
CA ASN A 103 -3.04 5.87 -7.23
C ASN A 103 -2.79 6.85 -6.08
N VAL A 104 -2.18 8.02 -6.33
CA VAL A 104 -2.03 9.06 -5.29
C VAL A 104 -3.32 9.88 -5.07
N ILE A 105 -4.39 9.64 -5.84
CA ILE A 105 -5.72 10.24 -5.60
C ILE A 105 -6.37 9.54 -4.39
N ASN A 106 -6.14 10.11 -3.21
CA ASN A 106 -6.53 9.57 -1.92
C ASN A 106 -7.70 10.33 -1.27
N GLY A 107 -8.29 9.73 -0.24
CA GLY A 107 -9.37 10.34 0.56
C GLY A 107 -10.57 9.43 0.77
N LEU A 108 -11.68 10.05 1.21
CA LEU A 108 -12.99 9.43 1.39
C LEU A 108 -13.86 9.72 0.16
N PHE A 109 -14.41 8.65 -0.42
CA PHE A 109 -15.23 8.72 -1.63
C PHE A 109 -16.55 7.99 -1.42
N LYS A 110 -17.64 8.59 -1.89
CA LYS A 110 -18.93 7.95 -2.08
C LYS A 110 -18.93 7.18 -3.41
N VAL A 111 -19.09 5.86 -3.34
CA VAL A 111 -19.27 5.02 -4.54
C VAL A 111 -20.70 5.16 -5.05
N THR A 112 -21.65 5.00 -4.13
CA THR A 112 -23.10 5.18 -4.33
C THR A 112 -23.76 5.44 -2.98
N ASP A 113 -25.08 5.62 -2.94
CA ASP A 113 -25.83 5.78 -1.70
C ASP A 113 -25.56 4.63 -0.73
N GLY A 114 -25.11 4.98 0.48
CA GLY A 114 -24.78 4.03 1.54
C GLY A 114 -23.49 3.24 1.34
N ILE A 115 -22.68 3.52 0.31
CA ILE A 115 -21.40 2.82 0.06
C ILE A 115 -20.27 3.83 -0.12
N TYR A 116 -19.25 3.70 0.72
CA TYR A 116 -18.12 4.61 0.80
C TYR A 116 -16.80 3.84 0.77
N GLN A 117 -15.74 4.48 0.31
CA GLN A 117 -14.39 3.93 0.33
C GLN A 117 -13.41 4.95 0.87
N VAL A 118 -12.50 4.51 1.74
CA VAL A 118 -11.27 5.24 2.05
C VAL A 118 -10.16 4.62 1.20
N ARG A 119 -9.46 5.47 0.44
CA ARG A 119 -8.45 5.06 -0.54
C ARG A 119 -7.12 5.77 -0.29
N GLY A 120 -6.01 5.08 -0.55
CA GLY A 120 -4.65 5.60 -0.38
C GLY A 120 -4.16 5.68 1.07
N TYR A 121 -4.80 4.95 1.98
CA TYR A 121 -4.38 4.79 3.39
C TYR A 121 -3.54 3.54 3.60
N ASP A 122 -3.51 2.65 2.60
CA ASP A 122 -2.70 1.45 2.50
C ASP A 122 -2.67 1.04 1.01
N LEU A 123 -2.15 -0.15 0.69
CA LEU A 123 -2.13 -0.73 -0.66
C LEU A 123 -3.55 -0.94 -1.22
N THR A 124 -4.49 -1.33 -0.36
CA THR A 124 -5.88 -1.64 -0.73
C THR A 124 -6.84 -0.52 -0.31
N ASN A 125 -8.07 -0.62 -0.80
CA ASN A 125 -9.17 0.21 -0.32
C ASN A 125 -9.89 -0.53 0.82
N ILE A 126 -10.36 0.25 1.79
CA ILE A 126 -11.34 -0.23 2.78
C ILE A 126 -12.71 0.34 2.41
N THR A 127 -13.72 -0.53 2.36
CA THR A 127 -15.08 -0.14 1.98
C THR A 127 -16.01 -0.15 3.19
N PHE A 128 -16.79 0.91 3.36
CA PHE A 128 -17.79 1.03 4.40
C PHE A 128 -19.18 1.04 3.76
N VAL A 129 -20.01 0.09 4.17
CA VAL A 129 -21.42 0.04 3.78
C VAL A 129 -22.28 0.41 4.97
N GLU A 130 -23.20 1.34 4.75
CA GLU A 130 -24.14 1.82 5.74
C GLU A 130 -25.19 0.75 6.05
N GLY A 131 -25.00 0.06 7.18
CA GLY A 131 -25.95 -0.91 7.71
C GLY A 131 -27.01 -0.27 8.60
N LYS A 132 -28.03 -1.05 8.96
CA LYS A 132 -29.12 -0.59 9.86
C LYS A 132 -28.65 -0.30 11.28
N THR A 133 -27.60 -0.99 11.74
CA THR A 133 -27.12 -0.96 13.13
C THR A 133 -25.67 -0.49 13.26
N GLY A 134 -25.01 -0.18 12.15
CA GLY A 134 -23.58 0.12 12.14
C GLY A 134 -22.97 0.00 10.75
N TRP A 135 -21.65 0.12 10.68
CA TRP A 135 -20.88 -0.14 9.47
C TRP A 135 -20.82 -1.65 9.18
N ILE A 136 -20.94 -2.01 7.90
CA ILE A 136 -20.44 -3.27 7.37
C ILE A 136 -19.16 -2.93 6.61
N VAL A 137 -18.03 -3.44 7.10
CA VAL A 137 -16.71 -3.08 6.59
C VAL A 137 -16.18 -4.19 5.69
N PHE A 138 -15.64 -3.86 4.53
CA PHE A 138 -14.95 -4.81 3.67
C PHE A 138 -13.46 -4.50 3.68
N ASP A 139 -12.67 -5.56 3.78
CA ASP A 139 -11.23 -5.57 3.53
C ASP A 139 -10.47 -4.51 4.36
N PRO A 140 -10.30 -4.74 5.67
CA PRO A 140 -9.74 -3.75 6.58
C PRO A 140 -8.21 -3.65 6.48
N LEU A 141 -7.68 -3.45 5.27
CA LEU A 141 -6.29 -3.11 4.97
C LEU A 141 -5.25 -4.12 5.51
N ILE A 142 -3.95 -3.80 5.42
CA ILE A 142 -2.86 -4.66 5.89
C ILE A 142 -2.66 -4.50 7.40
N SER A 143 -2.66 -3.25 7.88
CA SER A 143 -2.22 -2.92 9.24
C SER A 143 -3.34 -2.34 10.09
N GLN A 144 -3.33 -2.65 11.39
CA GLN A 144 -4.38 -2.24 12.34
C GLN A 144 -4.50 -0.71 12.40
N GLU A 145 -3.36 -0.03 12.40
CA GLU A 145 -3.24 1.42 12.45
C GLU A 145 -3.91 2.08 11.25
N THR A 146 -3.71 1.51 10.05
CA THR A 146 -4.30 2.04 8.81
C THR A 146 -5.82 1.87 8.79
N ALA A 147 -6.32 0.72 9.22
CA ALA A 147 -7.75 0.44 9.29
C ALA A 147 -8.44 1.32 10.34
N LYS A 148 -7.80 1.51 11.50
CA LYS A 148 -8.25 2.41 12.56
C LYS A 148 -8.34 3.84 12.06
N ALA A 149 -7.28 4.35 11.43
CA ALA A 149 -7.26 5.70 10.87
C ALA A 149 -8.37 5.91 9.82
N ALA A 150 -8.64 4.91 8.98
CA ALA A 150 -9.71 4.97 8.01
C ALA A 150 -11.12 5.00 8.65
N LEU A 151 -11.34 4.19 9.70
CA LEU A 151 -12.60 4.17 10.45
C LEU A 151 -12.82 5.49 11.21
N GLU A 152 -11.78 6.01 11.87
CA GLU A 152 -11.84 7.32 12.54
C GLU A 152 -12.15 8.44 11.53
N PHE A 153 -11.51 8.41 10.36
CA PHE A 153 -11.73 9.42 9.34
C PHE A 153 -13.18 9.41 8.81
N ILE A 154 -13.72 8.25 8.43
CA ILE A 154 -15.11 8.21 7.96
C ILE A 154 -16.11 8.57 9.06
N ASN A 155 -15.86 8.17 10.32
CA ASN A 155 -16.71 8.56 11.45
C ASN A 155 -16.68 10.07 11.71
N ALA A 156 -15.53 10.72 11.54
CA ALA A 156 -15.41 12.18 11.67
C ALA A 156 -16.21 12.92 10.59
N GLU A 157 -16.23 12.40 9.35
CA GLU A 157 -16.90 13.04 8.22
C GLU A 157 -18.41 12.74 8.15
N LEU A 158 -18.82 11.51 8.46
CA LEU A 158 -20.18 11.01 8.21
C LEU A 158 -20.95 10.61 9.49
N GLY A 159 -20.35 10.83 10.66
CA GLY A 159 -20.90 10.48 11.97
C GLY A 159 -20.49 9.07 12.42
N GLU A 160 -20.24 8.95 13.71
CA GLU A 160 -19.76 7.71 14.34
C GLU A 160 -20.80 6.59 14.27
N ARG A 161 -20.35 5.40 13.88
CA ARG A 161 -21.16 4.17 13.92
C ARG A 161 -20.30 3.00 14.38
N PRO A 162 -20.86 2.05 15.16
CA PRO A 162 -20.14 0.83 15.50
C PRO A 162 -19.95 -0.04 14.25
N VAL A 163 -18.88 -0.83 14.21
CA VAL A 163 -18.75 -1.90 13.23
C VAL A 163 -19.67 -3.05 13.64
N SER A 164 -20.53 -3.49 12.72
CA SER A 164 -21.51 -4.55 12.93
C SER A 164 -21.16 -5.85 12.20
N ALA A 165 -20.42 -5.74 11.10
CA ALA A 165 -19.86 -6.88 10.39
C ALA A 165 -18.58 -6.47 9.64
N VAL A 166 -17.70 -7.44 9.44
CA VAL A 166 -16.52 -7.34 8.58
C VAL A 166 -16.58 -8.46 7.56
N ILE A 167 -16.32 -8.13 6.29
CA ILE A 167 -16.25 -9.07 5.19
C ILE A 167 -14.82 -9.08 4.65
N TYR A 168 -14.22 -10.27 4.56
CA TYR A 168 -12.99 -10.47 3.81
C TYR A 168 -13.34 -10.97 2.41
N SER A 169 -13.01 -10.18 1.40
CA SER A 169 -13.29 -10.51 0.00
C SER A 169 -12.46 -11.71 -0.46
N HIS A 170 -11.22 -11.85 0.02
CA HIS A 170 -10.34 -12.98 -0.24
C HIS A 170 -9.20 -13.10 0.78
N SER A 171 -8.35 -14.12 0.61
CA SER A 171 -7.39 -14.61 1.60
C SER A 171 -5.98 -13.97 1.57
N HIS A 172 -5.80 -12.78 0.98
CA HIS A 172 -4.52 -12.07 1.07
C HIS A 172 -4.54 -11.03 2.19
N ILE A 173 -3.36 -10.78 2.77
CA ILE A 173 -3.20 -10.04 4.03
C ILE A 173 -3.71 -8.59 3.98
N ASP A 174 -3.67 -7.98 2.81
CA ASP A 174 -4.18 -6.64 2.51
C ASP A 174 -5.71 -6.53 2.56
N HIS A 175 -6.40 -7.64 2.79
CA HIS A 175 -7.86 -7.72 2.91
C HIS A 175 -8.34 -8.22 4.28
N PHE A 176 -7.44 -8.47 5.24
CA PHE A 176 -7.84 -8.88 6.59
C PHE A 176 -6.88 -8.44 7.70
N GLY A 177 -5.66 -8.04 7.38
CA GLY A 177 -4.58 -7.85 8.35
C GLY A 177 -4.87 -6.76 9.38
N GLY A 178 -5.55 -5.68 8.97
CA GLY A 178 -5.90 -4.57 9.86
C GLY A 178 -7.18 -4.75 10.67
N VAL A 179 -7.84 -5.91 10.63
CA VAL A 179 -9.16 -6.10 11.27
C VAL A 179 -9.18 -5.75 12.76
N ARG A 180 -8.11 -6.06 13.51
CA ARG A 180 -8.02 -5.74 14.94
C ARG A 180 -7.93 -4.23 15.25
N GLY A 181 -7.69 -3.40 14.24
CA GLY A 181 -7.76 -1.94 14.37
C GLY A 181 -9.20 -1.40 14.43
N ILE A 182 -10.20 -2.19 14.04
CA ILE A 182 -11.59 -1.74 13.91
C ILE A 182 -12.60 -2.59 14.69
N VAL A 183 -12.20 -3.76 15.19
CA VAL A 183 -13.06 -4.65 15.99
C VAL A 183 -12.29 -5.29 17.15
N ASP A 184 -12.96 -5.44 18.29
CA ASP A 184 -12.47 -6.26 19.40
C ASP A 184 -12.90 -7.72 19.21
N GLU A 185 -12.00 -8.65 19.46
CA GLU A 185 -12.27 -10.09 19.42
C GLU A 185 -13.36 -10.50 20.44
N ALA A 186 -13.44 -9.84 21.59
CA ALA A 186 -14.49 -10.07 22.57
C ALA A 186 -15.89 -9.78 22.01
N ASP A 187 -16.03 -8.75 21.17
CA ASP A 187 -17.31 -8.41 20.53
C ASP A 187 -17.68 -9.39 19.41
N VAL A 188 -16.67 -9.96 18.73
CA VAL A 188 -16.88 -11.07 17.78
C VAL A 188 -17.36 -12.32 18.51
N LEU A 189 -16.67 -12.71 19.59
CA LEU A 189 -17.03 -13.88 20.40
C LEU A 189 -18.39 -13.73 21.08
N ALA A 190 -18.78 -12.51 21.45
CA ALA A 190 -20.10 -12.20 21.99
C ALA A 190 -21.21 -12.13 20.92
N GLY A 191 -20.87 -12.28 19.63
CA GLY A 191 -21.81 -12.24 18.51
C GLY A 191 -22.33 -10.84 18.16
N LYS A 192 -21.70 -9.78 18.67
CA LYS A 192 -22.04 -8.39 18.32
C LYS A 192 -21.50 -7.98 16.96
N VAL A 193 -20.37 -8.58 16.55
CA VAL A 193 -19.72 -8.35 15.25
C VAL A 193 -19.62 -9.67 14.51
N GLN A 194 -20.09 -9.71 13.26
CA GLN A 194 -19.92 -10.87 12.39
C GLN A 194 -18.68 -10.74 11.52
N ILE A 195 -17.85 -11.78 11.46
CA ILE A 195 -16.77 -11.88 10.48
C ILE A 195 -17.20 -12.87 9.39
N ILE A 196 -17.25 -12.41 8.15
CA ILE A 196 -17.74 -13.18 7.00
C ILE A 196 -16.59 -13.31 5.99
N ALA A 197 -16.36 -14.52 5.53
CA ALA A 197 -15.33 -14.80 4.53
C ALA A 197 -15.77 -15.95 3.62
N SER A 198 -15.06 -16.13 2.49
CA SER A 198 -15.30 -17.26 1.61
C SER A 198 -15.01 -18.60 2.31
N HIS A 199 -15.67 -19.66 1.84
CA HIS A 199 -15.28 -21.02 2.20
C HIS A 199 -13.78 -21.23 1.90
N GLY A 200 -13.05 -21.91 2.80
CA GLY A 200 -11.60 -22.15 2.66
C GLY A 200 -10.71 -20.96 3.03
N PHE A 201 -11.26 -19.80 3.42
CA PHE A 201 -10.46 -18.60 3.73
C PHE A 201 -9.30 -18.86 4.68
N THR A 202 -9.56 -19.46 5.85
CA THR A 202 -8.54 -19.68 6.88
C THR A 202 -7.44 -20.63 6.40
N GLU A 203 -7.79 -21.65 5.62
CA GLU A 203 -6.81 -22.59 5.06
C GLU A 203 -5.86 -21.86 4.12
N HIS A 204 -6.37 -21.07 3.18
CA HIS A 204 -5.54 -20.37 2.21
C HIS A 204 -4.77 -19.19 2.80
N ALA A 205 -5.38 -18.41 3.70
CA ALA A 205 -4.73 -17.27 4.35
C ALA A 205 -3.50 -17.70 5.16
N VAL A 206 -3.53 -18.90 5.74
CA VAL A 206 -2.41 -19.45 6.52
C VAL A 206 -1.45 -20.25 5.65
N SER A 207 -1.95 -21.23 4.88
CA SER A 207 -1.08 -22.20 4.20
C SER A 207 -0.16 -21.56 3.16
N GLU A 208 -0.63 -20.52 2.46
CA GLU A 208 0.15 -19.78 1.46
C GLU A 208 1.45 -19.21 2.05
N ASN A 209 1.38 -18.70 3.28
CA ASN A 209 2.44 -17.91 3.88
C ASN A 209 3.43 -18.72 4.73
N VAL A 210 3.21 -20.02 4.94
CA VAL A 210 4.01 -20.84 5.87
C VAL A 210 5.10 -21.64 5.13
N ILE A 211 4.72 -22.57 4.25
CA ILE A 211 5.66 -23.56 3.68
C ILE A 211 6.77 -22.87 2.85
N ALA A 212 6.40 -21.87 2.05
CA ALA A 212 7.32 -21.08 1.24
C ALA A 212 7.55 -19.67 1.80
N GLY A 213 7.13 -19.40 3.05
CA GLY A 213 7.07 -18.06 3.63
C GLY A 213 8.39 -17.29 3.58
N ASN A 214 9.50 -17.93 3.90
CA ASN A 214 10.82 -17.28 3.85
C ASN A 214 11.23 -16.90 2.41
N ALA A 215 10.99 -17.78 1.44
CA ALA A 215 11.31 -17.51 0.05
C ALA A 215 10.40 -16.43 -0.55
N MET A 216 9.10 -16.49 -0.24
CA MET A 216 8.11 -15.50 -0.66
C MET A 216 8.42 -14.14 -0.04
N GLY A 217 8.63 -14.07 1.28
CA GLY A 217 8.98 -12.84 1.99
C GLY A 217 10.26 -12.20 1.45
N ARG A 218 11.32 -12.98 1.21
CA ARG A 218 12.55 -12.42 0.62
C ARG A 218 12.34 -11.86 -0.79
N ARG A 219 11.51 -12.51 -1.61
CA ARG A 219 11.18 -12.05 -2.97
C ARG A 219 10.22 -10.85 -2.97
N ALA A 220 9.32 -10.77 -1.99
CA ALA A 220 8.41 -9.65 -1.81
C ALA A 220 9.17 -8.33 -1.60
N ILE A 221 10.32 -8.35 -0.92
CA ILE A 221 11.20 -7.18 -0.77
C ILE A 221 11.59 -6.58 -2.12
N TYR A 222 11.86 -7.41 -3.14
CA TYR A 222 12.15 -6.94 -4.49
C TYR A 222 10.89 -6.50 -5.23
N MET A 223 9.80 -7.28 -5.14
CA MET A 223 8.53 -7.00 -5.80
C MET A 223 7.94 -5.65 -5.38
N TYR A 224 7.94 -5.37 -4.07
CA TYR A 224 7.42 -4.12 -3.50
C TYR A 224 8.46 -3.00 -3.45
N GLY A 225 9.70 -3.27 -3.86
CA GLY A 225 10.77 -2.28 -3.82
C GLY A 225 11.03 -1.72 -2.42
N ALA A 226 10.84 -2.52 -1.36
CA ALA A 226 10.85 -2.05 0.03
C ALA A 226 12.19 -1.43 0.48
N LEU A 227 13.27 -1.68 -0.27
CA LEU A 227 14.61 -1.13 -0.02
C LEU A 227 15.01 -0.04 -1.02
N LEU A 228 14.12 0.35 -1.94
CA LEU A 228 14.38 1.41 -2.92
C LEU A 228 14.04 2.78 -2.33
N PRO A 229 14.80 3.84 -2.68
CA PRO A 229 14.42 5.20 -2.34
C PRO A 229 13.13 5.60 -3.08
N ARG A 230 12.31 6.45 -2.46
CA ARG A 230 11.08 7.00 -3.06
C ARG A 230 11.43 8.30 -3.78
N ASN A 231 11.70 8.23 -5.09
CA ASN A 231 12.00 9.39 -5.91
C ASN A 231 11.69 9.12 -7.41
N ALA A 232 11.91 10.14 -8.24
CA ALA A 232 11.68 10.09 -9.68
C ALA A 232 12.87 9.53 -10.51
N GLN A 233 13.96 9.09 -9.88
CA GLN A 233 15.25 8.76 -10.53
C GLN A 233 15.61 7.28 -10.48
#